data_AF-A0A838RZN7-F1
#
_entry.id   AF-A0A838RZN7-F1
#
_cell.length_a   1.000
_cell.length_b   1.000
_cell.length_c   1.000
_cell.angle_alpha   90.00
_cell.angle_beta   90.00
_cell.angle_gamma   90.00
#
_symmetry.space_group_name_H-M   'P 1'
#
loop_
_entity.id
_entity.type
_entity.pdbx_description
1 polymer ?
#
loop_
_entity_poly.entity_id
_entity_poly.type
_entity_poly.pdbx_seq_one_letter_code
_entity_poly.pdbx_strand_id
1 'polypeptide(L)'
;MDVERLRRFQQEARAASALNHPNILTIHEVGEASGRQFLATEFIEGITLRQRMAQSRLELPEALEIGTQIASALAAAHHAHIVHRDVKPENIMIRHDGYVKVLDFGLAKAGSFQAHELTHSPTLAMGRTSEGMLLGTAGYM
;
A
#
# COMPACT_ATOMS: atom_id res chain seq x y z
N MET A 1 -6.48 -26.12 -0.87
CA MET A 1 -6.26 -24.68 -0.59
C MET A 1 -5.36 -24.62 0.64
N ASP A 2 -4.26 -23.88 0.56
CA ASP A 2 -3.22 -23.85 1.60
C ASP A 2 -3.69 -23.07 2.84
N VAL A 3 -3.92 -23.79 3.95
CA VAL A 3 -4.46 -23.26 5.22
C VAL A 3 -3.56 -22.15 5.79
N GLU A 4 -2.25 -22.18 5.51
CA GLU A 4 -1.34 -21.13 5.96
C GLU A 4 -1.58 -19.80 5.27
N ARG A 5 -1.90 -19.81 3.96
CA ARG A 5 -2.20 -18.58 3.22
C ARG A 5 -3.47 -17.91 3.74
N LEU A 6 -4.48 -18.71 4.10
CA LEU A 6 -5.72 -18.23 4.69
C LEU A 6 -5.46 -17.54 6.04
N ARG A 7 -4.65 -18.16 6.91
CA ARG A 7 -4.33 -17.60 8.22
C ARG A 7 -3.57 -16.28 8.11
N ARG A 8 -2.60 -16.18 7.18
CA ARG A 8 -1.85 -14.94 6.93
C ARG A 8 -2.75 -13.84 6.38
N PHE A 9 -3.56 -14.14 5.35
CA PHE A 9 -4.51 -13.18 4.78
C PHE A 9 -5.45 -12.60 5.84
N GLN A 10 -6.06 -13.45 6.66
CA GLN A 10 -6.96 -12.98 7.71
C GLN A 10 -6.24 -12.21 8.83
N GLN A 11 -5.00 -12.58 9.17
CA GLN A 11 -4.23 -11.88 10.20
C GLN A 11 -3.88 -10.46 9.75
N GLU A 12 -3.50 -10.28 8.49
CA GLU A 12 -3.19 -8.96 7.96
C GLU A 12 -4.42 -8.11 7.74
N ALA A 13 -5.49 -8.70 7.20
CA ALA A 13 -6.74 -7.96 7.03
C ALA A 13 -7.29 -7.49 8.39
N ARG A 14 -7.10 -8.26 9.47
CA ARG A 14 -7.39 -7.84 10.85
C ARG A 14 -6.46 -6.73 11.36
N ALA A 15 -5.18 -6.78 11.02
CA ALA A 15 -4.24 -5.72 11.38
C ALA A 15 -4.59 -4.41 10.67
N ALA A 16 -4.92 -4.47 9.38
CA ALA A 16 -5.37 -3.32 8.60
C ALA A 16 -6.75 -2.82 9.06
N SER A 17 -7.68 -3.70 9.45
CA SER A 17 -8.99 -3.26 9.97
C SER A 17 -8.90 -2.53 11.31
N ALA A 18 -7.80 -2.69 12.05
CA ALA A 18 -7.56 -1.94 13.28
C ALA A 18 -7.13 -0.49 13.01
N LEU A 19 -6.79 -0.13 11.77
CA LEU A 19 -6.49 1.24 11.38
C LEU A 19 -7.78 2.06 11.29
N ASN A 20 -8.05 2.83 12.34
CA ASN A 20 -9.14 3.79 12.33
C ASN A 20 -8.61 5.19 11.96
N HIS A 21 -8.73 5.55 10.67
CA HIS A 21 -8.32 6.86 10.16
C HIS A 21 -9.25 7.30 9.02
N PRO A 22 -9.68 8.57 8.96
CA PRO A 22 -10.64 9.04 7.95
C PRO A 22 -10.15 8.82 6.51
N ASN A 23 -8.85 8.90 6.26
CA ASN A 23 -8.24 8.70 4.94
C ASN A 23 -7.77 7.25 4.66
N ILE A 24 -8.13 6.27 5.50
CA ILE A 24 -7.85 4.85 5.26
C ILE A 24 -9.17 4.13 4.93
N LEU A 25 -9.12 3.19 3.98
CA LEU A 25 -10.26 2.32 3.67
C LEU A 25 -10.62 1.45 4.88
N THR A 26 -11.87 1.54 5.30
CA THR A 26 -12.43 0.74 6.38
C THR A 26 -12.78 -0.65 5.88
N ILE A 27 -12.28 -1.67 6.57
CA ILE A 27 -12.64 -3.07 6.35
C ILE A 27 -13.75 -3.41 7.34
N HIS A 28 -14.90 -3.88 6.82
CA HIS A 28 -16.03 -4.31 7.63
C HIS A 28 -15.94 -5.80 7.98
N GLU A 29 -15.56 -6.63 7.02
CA GLU A 29 -15.51 -8.08 7.20
C GLU A 29 -14.44 -8.75 6.35
N VAL A 30 -13.85 -9.82 6.88
CA VAL A 30 -12.92 -10.71 6.19
C VAL A 30 -13.43 -12.13 6.36
N GLY A 31 -13.68 -12.84 5.26
CA GLY A 31 -14.34 -14.14 5.35
C GLY A 31 -14.10 -15.07 4.17
N GLU A 32 -14.82 -16.18 4.20
CA GLU A 32 -14.87 -17.17 3.13
C GLU A 32 -16.33 -17.53 2.85
N ALA A 33 -16.71 -17.52 1.57
CA ALA A 33 -18.02 -17.93 1.10
C ALA A 33 -17.85 -18.87 -0.10
N SER A 34 -18.42 -20.07 -0.02
CA SER A 34 -18.37 -21.07 -1.10
C SER A 34 -16.95 -21.36 -1.62
N GLY A 35 -15.97 -21.47 -0.72
CA GLY A 35 -14.56 -21.72 -1.07
C GLY A 35 -13.83 -20.51 -1.66
N ARG A 36 -14.46 -19.33 -1.69
CA ARG A 36 -13.85 -18.07 -2.15
C ARG A 36 -13.67 -17.11 -0.99
N GLN A 37 -12.45 -16.61 -0.86
CA GLN A 37 -12.11 -15.57 0.12
C GLN A 37 -12.72 -14.23 -0.33
N PHE A 38 -13.22 -13.46 0.63
CA PHE A 38 -13.73 -12.12 0.36
C PHE A 38 -13.28 -11.12 1.43
N LEU A 39 -13.27 -9.86 1.02
CA LEU A 39 -13.03 -8.69 1.86
C LEU A 39 -14.18 -7.71 1.64
N ALA A 40 -15.01 -7.51 2.66
CA ALA A 40 -16.06 -6.49 2.63
C ALA A 40 -15.50 -5.19 3.19
N THR A 41 -15.60 -4.11 2.42
CA THR A 41 -15.05 -2.79 2.77
C THR A 41 -16.12 -1.72 2.63
N GLU A 42 -15.85 -0.52 3.15
CA GLU A 42 -16.71 0.62 2.90
C GLU A 42 -16.81 0.91 1.39
N PHE A 43 -18.00 1.28 0.93
CA PHE A 43 -18.18 1.73 -0.44
C PHE A 43 -17.75 3.20 -0.55
N ILE A 44 -16.77 3.47 -1.42
CA ILE A 44 -16.28 4.82 -1.68
C ILE A 44 -16.87 5.32 -3.00
N GLU A 45 -17.76 6.29 -2.92
CA GLU A 45 -18.30 6.97 -4.10
C GLU A 45 -17.32 8.03 -4.60
N GLY A 46 -16.67 7.77 -5.73
CA GLY A 46 -15.65 8.67 -6.29
C GLY A 46 -14.87 8.03 -7.44
N ILE A 47 -13.72 8.62 -7.75
CA ILE A 47 -12.81 8.13 -8.80
C ILE A 47 -11.40 7.90 -8.25
N THR A 48 -10.62 7.05 -8.91
CA THR A 48 -9.21 6.89 -8.57
C THR A 48 -8.40 8.14 -8.90
N LEU A 49 -7.30 8.37 -8.18
CA LEU A 49 -6.33 9.41 -8.52
C LEU A 49 -5.80 9.21 -9.95
N ARG A 50 -5.61 7.96 -10.39
CA ARG A 50 -5.27 7.63 -11.78
C ARG A 50 -6.26 8.22 -12.78
N GLN A 51 -7.57 8.00 -12.56
CA GLN A 51 -8.62 8.53 -13.43
C GLN A 51 -8.66 10.05 -13.39
N ARG A 52 -8.53 10.66 -12.21
CA ARG A 52 -8.48 12.12 -12.05
C ARG A 52 -7.32 12.73 -12.84
N MET A 53 -6.13 12.14 -12.76
CA MET A 53 -4.94 12.58 -13.49
C MET A 53 -5.06 12.43 -15.01
N ALA A 54 -5.90 11.51 -15.50
CA ALA A 54 -6.14 11.32 -16.93
C ALA A 54 -7.09 12.37 -17.52
N GLN A 55 -7.95 12.98 -16.70
CA GLN A 55 -8.89 14.03 -17.16
C GLN A 55 -8.19 15.36 -17.40
N SER A 56 -7.31 15.75 -16.47
CA SER A 56 -6.51 16.96 -16.59
C SER A 56 -5.30 16.89 -15.65
N ARG A 57 -4.32 17.75 -15.89
CA ARG A 57 -3.20 17.93 -14.98
C ARG A 57 -3.71 18.46 -13.64
N LEU A 58 -3.13 17.95 -12.54
CA LEU A 58 -3.43 18.44 -11.20
C LEU A 58 -2.79 19.82 -11.02
N GLU A 59 -3.60 20.77 -10.58
CA GLU A 59 -3.10 22.07 -10.13
C GLU A 59 -2.40 21.91 -8.78
N LEU A 60 -1.43 22.78 -8.50
CA LEU A 60 -0.61 22.66 -7.28
C LEU A 60 -1.45 22.61 -5.98
N PRO A 61 -2.50 23.44 -5.78
CA PRO A 61 -3.31 23.38 -4.57
C PRO A 61 -3.98 22.02 -4.37
N GLU A 62 -4.58 21.47 -5.43
CA GLU A 62 -5.23 20.16 -5.40
C GLU A 62 -4.24 19.04 -5.12
N ALA A 63 -3.06 19.09 -5.75
CA ALA A 63 -2.00 18.12 -5.49
C ALA A 63 -1.53 18.13 -4.03
N LEU A 64 -1.44 19.32 -3.42
CA LEU A 64 -1.07 19.47 -2.00
C LEU A 64 -2.17 18.94 -1.07
N GLU A 65 -3.44 19.22 -1.36
CA GLU A 65 -4.58 18.70 -0.58
C GLU A 65 -4.63 17.17 -0.62
N ILE A 66 -4.52 16.58 -1.81
CA ILE A 66 -4.48 15.12 -1.98
C ILE A 66 -3.26 14.54 -1.26
N GLY A 67 -2.07 15.09 -1.51
CA GLY A 67 -0.82 14.62 -0.92
C GLY A 67 -0.82 14.67 0.61
N THR A 68 -1.40 15.71 1.20
CA THR A 68 -1.51 15.85 2.66
C THR A 68 -2.39 14.77 3.26
N GLN A 69 -3.54 14.47 2.64
CA GLN A 69 -4.43 13.41 3.11
C GLN A 69 -3.81 12.01 2.98
N ILE A 70 -3.09 11.74 1.89
CA ILE A 70 -2.32 10.50 1.71
C ILE A 70 -1.25 10.38 2.80
N ALA A 71 -0.49 11.45 3.05
CA ALA A 71 0.55 11.46 4.08
C ALA A 71 -0.03 11.21 5.48
N SER A 72 -1.19 11.79 5.81
CA SER A 72 -1.89 11.54 7.08
C SER A 72 -2.27 10.06 7.24
N ALA A 73 -2.83 9.45 6.19
CA ALA A 73 -3.15 8.03 6.19
C ALA A 73 -1.91 7.14 6.40
N LEU A 74 -0.82 7.42 5.67
CA LEU A 74 0.42 6.66 5.79
C LEU A 74 1.07 6.83 7.16
N ALA A 75 1.03 8.04 7.74
CA ALA A 75 1.53 8.29 9.08
C ALA A 75 0.76 7.48 10.14
N ALA A 76 -0.57 7.44 10.04
CA ALA A 76 -1.41 6.63 10.93
C ALA A 76 -1.09 5.13 10.81
N ALA A 77 -0.92 4.63 9.58
CA ALA A 77 -0.53 3.24 9.35
C ALA A 77 0.86 2.91 9.93
N HIS A 78 1.85 3.79 9.71
CA HIS A 78 3.19 3.60 10.24
C HIS A 78 3.24 3.63 11.77
N HIS A 79 2.42 4.45 12.42
CA HIS A 79 2.28 4.46 13.89
C HIS A 79 1.75 3.12 14.43
N ALA A 80 0.95 2.40 13.63
CA ALA A 80 0.51 1.05 13.92
C ALA A 80 1.47 -0.05 13.39
N HIS A 81 2.68 0.32 12.98
CA HIS A 81 3.70 -0.57 12.39
C HIS A 81 3.26 -1.27 11.09
N ILE A 82 2.34 -0.67 10.34
CA ILE A 82 1.85 -1.18 9.05
C ILE A 82 2.44 -0.34 7.91
N VAL A 83 3.07 -0.99 6.95
CA VAL A 83 3.65 -0.35 5.75
C VAL A 83 2.80 -0.72 4.53
N HIS A 84 2.34 0.28 3.77
CA HIS A 84 1.46 0.06 2.61
C HIS A 84 2.12 -0.72 1.46
N ARG A 85 3.39 -0.43 1.15
CA ARG A 85 4.22 -1.13 0.12
C ARG A 85 3.74 -1.07 -1.35
N ASP A 86 2.63 -0.40 -1.65
CA ASP A 86 2.09 -0.30 -3.00
C ASP A 86 1.38 1.04 -3.23
N VAL A 87 1.97 2.14 -2.74
CA VAL A 87 1.37 3.48 -2.91
C VAL A 87 1.47 3.88 -4.37
N LYS A 88 0.33 4.01 -5.03
CA LYS A 88 0.20 4.38 -6.44
C LYS A 88 -1.19 4.98 -6.72
N PRO A 89 -1.37 5.79 -7.78
CA PRO A 89 -2.65 6.46 -8.06
C PRO A 89 -3.88 5.55 -8.20
N GLU A 90 -3.69 4.27 -8.50
CA GLU A 90 -4.77 3.26 -8.57
C GLU A 90 -5.31 2.89 -7.18
N ASN A 91 -4.47 2.98 -6.15
CA ASN A 91 -4.81 2.64 -4.76
C ASN A 91 -5.25 3.87 -3.95
N ILE A 92 -5.62 4.95 -4.62
CA ILE A 92 -6.07 6.20 -4.01
C ILE A 92 -7.41 6.57 -4.64
N MET A 93 -8.46 6.61 -3.83
CA MET A 93 -9.78 7.09 -4.24
C MET A 93 -10.00 8.52 -3.78
N ILE A 94 -10.60 9.33 -4.64
CA ILE A 94 -10.99 10.71 -4.41
C ILE A 94 -12.51 10.79 -4.50
N ARG A 95 -13.15 11.15 -3.40
CA ARG A 95 -14.58 11.41 -3.34
C ARG A 95 -14.94 12.75 -3.98
N HIS A 96 -16.21 12.92 -4.32
CA HIS A 96 -16.74 14.17 -4.89
C HIS A 96 -16.56 15.40 -3.99
N ASP A 97 -16.46 15.19 -2.68
CA ASP A 97 -16.23 16.23 -1.67
C ASP A 97 -14.74 16.49 -1.37
N GLY A 98 -13.83 15.92 -2.18
CA GLY A 98 -12.39 16.10 -2.05
C GLY A 98 -11.71 15.21 -1.00
N TYR A 99 -12.46 14.36 -0.30
CA TYR A 99 -11.88 13.41 0.65
C TYR A 99 -11.14 12.28 -0.07
N VAL A 100 -9.93 12.02 0.39
CA VAL A 100 -9.08 10.93 -0.10
C VAL A 100 -9.22 9.72 0.79
N LYS A 101 -9.31 8.55 0.16
CA LYS A 101 -9.20 7.24 0.81
C LYS A 101 -8.01 6.50 0.21
N VAL A 102 -7.13 6.01 1.07
CA VAL A 102 -6.02 5.14 0.72
C VAL A 102 -6.49 3.69 0.83
N LEU A 103 -6.31 2.94 -0.25
CA LEU A 103 -6.77 1.57 -0.43
C LEU A 103 -5.61 0.61 -0.30
N ASP A 104 -5.93 -0.67 -0.08
CA ASP A 104 -5.02 -1.80 -0.30
C ASP A 104 -3.61 -1.64 0.30
N PHE A 105 -3.52 -1.76 1.63
CA PHE A 105 -2.24 -1.84 2.38
C PHE A 105 -1.42 -3.12 2.10
N GLY A 106 -1.45 -3.64 0.88
CA GLY A 106 -0.65 -4.80 0.48
C GLY A 106 -1.19 -6.14 0.99
N LEU A 107 -2.43 -6.19 1.49
CA LEU A 107 -3.10 -7.40 2.01
C LEU A 107 -3.04 -8.59 1.05
N ALA A 108 -3.03 -8.34 -0.26
CA ALA A 108 -2.91 -9.36 -1.29
C ALA A 108 -1.47 -9.88 -1.49
N LYS A 109 -0.44 -9.05 -1.25
CA LYS A 109 0.98 -9.43 -1.45
C LYS A 109 1.50 -10.34 -0.34
N ALA A 110 0.79 -10.45 0.77
CA ALA A 110 1.23 -11.30 1.86
C ALA A 110 0.88 -12.77 1.77
N GLY A 111 -0.15 -13.11 1.00
CA GLY A 111 -0.35 -14.48 0.52
C GLY A 111 0.79 -14.95 -0.39
N SER A 112 1.60 -14.00 -0.91
CA SER A 112 2.77 -14.24 -1.76
C SER A 112 4.11 -13.98 -1.07
N PHE A 113 4.18 -13.79 0.25
CA PHE A 113 5.45 -13.96 0.98
C PHE A 113 5.80 -15.46 1.03
N GLN A 114 6.09 -16.05 -0.13
CA GLN A 114 7.29 -16.85 -0.21
C GLN A 114 8.41 -15.91 0.24
N ALA A 115 9.21 -16.39 1.17
CA ALA A 115 10.50 -15.83 1.47
C ALA A 115 11.30 -15.73 0.16
N HIS A 116 11.18 -14.62 -0.57
CA HIS A 116 12.41 -14.02 -1.02
C HIS A 116 13.04 -13.48 0.24
N GLU A 117 13.92 -14.32 0.79
CA GLU A 117 15.11 -13.89 1.49
C GLU A 117 15.43 -12.42 1.14
N LEU A 118 15.07 -11.51 2.04
CA LEU A 118 15.78 -10.24 2.16
C LEU A 118 17.14 -10.45 2.85
N THR A 119 17.65 -11.68 2.82
CA THR A 119 19.06 -12.05 2.86
C THR A 119 19.61 -12.26 1.45
N HIS A 120 19.50 -11.25 0.57
CA HIS A 120 20.49 -10.97 -0.48
C HIS A 120 20.18 -9.64 -1.20
N SER A 121 20.26 -8.52 -0.47
CA SER A 121 20.83 -7.32 -1.07
C SER A 121 22.31 -7.32 -0.72
N PRO A 122 23.25 -7.50 -1.66
CA PRO A 122 24.69 -7.42 -1.38
C PRO A 122 25.14 -5.95 -1.23
N THR A 123 24.40 -5.15 -0.46
CA THR A 123 24.69 -3.72 -0.26
C THR A 123 24.77 -3.32 1.22
N LEU A 124 24.52 -4.24 2.16
CA LEU A 124 24.65 -3.97 3.59
C LEU A 124 25.62 -4.92 4.31
N ALA A 125 26.50 -5.60 3.56
CA ALA A 125 27.60 -6.39 4.12
C ALA A 125 28.91 -6.05 3.40
N MET A 126 29.41 -4.83 3.58
CA MET A 126 30.81 -4.53 3.25
C MET A 126 31.35 -3.41 4.14
N GLY A 127 31.54 -3.75 5.41
CA GLY A 127 32.53 -3.09 6.26
C GLY A 127 33.93 -3.40 5.72
N ARG A 128 34.37 -2.58 4.75
CA ARG A 128 35.75 -2.27 4.32
C ARG A 128 35.73 -1.80 2.87
N THR A 129 35.87 -0.50 2.65
CA THR A 129 36.16 0.08 1.33
C THR A 129 37.60 -0.26 0.96
N SER A 130 37.81 -1.03 -0.11
CA SER A 130 39.11 -1.17 -0.76
C SER A 130 39.16 -0.25 -1.99
N GLU A 131 40.26 0.49 -2.18
CA GLU A 131 40.49 1.30 -3.38
C GLU A 131 40.27 0.51 -4.67
N GLY A 132 39.53 1.09 -5.62
CA GLY A 132 39.31 0.54 -6.96
C GLY A 132 37.89 0.02 -7.27
N MET A 133 36.93 0.14 -6.35
CA MET A 133 35.54 -0.27 -6.62
C MET A 133 34.75 0.87 -7.28
N LEU A 134 34.46 0.73 -8.59
CA LEU A 134 33.58 1.64 -9.32
C LEU A 134 32.12 1.41 -8.89
N LEU A 135 31.56 2.37 -8.17
CA LEU A 135 30.18 2.39 -7.71
C LEU A 135 29.32 3.20 -8.71
N GLY A 136 28.36 2.57 -9.39
CA GLY A 136 27.46 3.26 -10.30
C GLY A 136 26.21 2.44 -10.65
N THR A 137 25.06 3.11 -10.66
CA THR A 137 23.79 2.58 -11.18
C THR A 137 23.72 2.92 -12.67
N ALA A 138 23.73 1.92 -13.55
CA ALA A 138 23.51 2.13 -14.97
C ALA A 138 22.02 2.47 -15.22
N GLY A 139 21.71 3.76 -15.32
CA GLY A 139 20.49 4.24 -15.96
C GLY A 139 20.69 4.28 -17.48
N TYR A 140 19.65 3.89 -18.21
CA TYR A 140 19.51 3.98 -19.67
C TYR A 140 20.41 3.04 -20.51
N MET A 141 19.83 1.90 -20.92
CA MET A 141 19.88 1.43 -22.31
C MET A 141 18.46 1.20 -22.78
#